data_AF-A0A1W0W9D6-F1
#
_entry.id   AF-A0A1W0W9D6-F1
#
_cell.length_a   1.000
_cell.length_b   1.000
_cell.length_c   1.000
_cell.angle_alpha   90.00
_cell.angle_beta   90.00
_cell.angle_gamma   90.00
#
_symmetry.space_group_name_H-M   'P 1'
#
loop_
_entity.id
_entity.type
_entity.pdbx_description
1 polymer ?
#
loop_
_entity_poly.entity_id
_entity_poly.type
_entity_poly.pdbx_seq_one_letter_code
_entity_poly.pdbx_strand_id
1 'polypeptide(L)'
;MTTNFDGRRVGRVGLSDLIGTSLLRAYMHGFFVDVRLYRKAKSIVEPFNHQEYRQETVKQKITEKLVAEQTESRVQTIKLPKVNAALARKFLDPTVLQDEKSKRKAKLVSTKPAGGRPLQGALQQSRL
;
A
#
# COMPACT_ATOMS: atom_id res chain seq x y z
N MET A 1 38.51 -11.22 -15.30
CA MET A 1 37.12 -11.45 -15.77
C MET A 1 36.56 -10.09 -16.17
N THR A 2 36.17 -9.87 -17.42
CA THR A 2 35.52 -8.62 -17.87
C THR A 2 33.99 -8.78 -17.77
N THR A 3 33.26 -7.72 -17.45
CA THR A 3 31.79 -7.76 -17.37
C THR A 3 31.15 -6.76 -18.32
N ASN A 4 30.05 -7.17 -18.97
CA ASN A 4 29.27 -6.34 -19.90
C ASN A 4 28.32 -5.41 -19.15
N PHE A 5 28.35 -4.11 -19.48
CA PHE A 5 27.46 -3.09 -18.91
C PHE A 5 26.71 -2.34 -20.01
N ASP A 6 25.41 -2.17 -19.85
CA ASP A 6 24.62 -1.21 -20.65
C ASP A 6 24.97 0.24 -20.24
N GLY A 7 24.83 1.20 -21.15
CA GLY A 7 25.13 2.62 -20.92
C GLY A 7 24.41 3.22 -19.72
N ARG A 8 23.18 2.76 -19.42
CA ARG A 8 22.46 3.17 -18.20
C ARG A 8 23.13 2.71 -16.91
N ARG A 9 23.77 1.54 -16.91
CA ARG A 9 24.47 1.01 -15.73
C ARG A 9 25.76 1.78 -15.48
N VAL A 10 26.47 2.20 -16.53
CA VAL A 10 27.69 3.02 -16.42
C VAL A 10 27.40 4.36 -15.74
N GLY A 11 26.31 5.04 -16.14
CA GLY A 11 25.90 6.31 -15.53
C GLY A 11 25.53 6.17 -14.04
N ARG A 12 24.83 5.09 -13.66
CA ARG A 12 24.46 4.85 -12.25
C ARG A 12 25.67 4.68 -11.34
N VAL A 13 26.75 4.08 -11.84
CA VAL A 13 27.98 3.80 -11.08
C VAL A 13 28.98 4.98 -11.17
N GLY A 14 28.60 6.09 -11.82
CA GLY A 14 29.47 7.27 -11.94
C GLY A 14 30.69 7.05 -12.83
N LEU A 15 30.60 6.12 -13.80
CA LEU A 15 31.69 5.80 -14.73
C LEU A 15 31.52 6.46 -16.11
N SER A 16 30.61 7.43 -16.24
CA SER A 16 30.33 8.17 -17.49
C SER A 16 31.56 8.90 -18.02
N ASP A 17 32.35 9.47 -17.12
CA ASP A 17 33.47 10.35 -17.50
C ASP A 17 34.69 9.56 -17.98
N LEU A 18 34.67 8.24 -17.77
CA LEU A 18 35.70 7.32 -18.25
C LEU A 18 35.39 6.78 -19.66
N ILE A 19 34.24 7.14 -20.26
CA ILE A 19 33.90 6.79 -21.64
C ILE A 19 34.94 7.44 -22.59
N GLY A 20 35.63 6.61 -23.38
CA GLY A 20 36.69 7.06 -24.29
C GLY A 20 38.11 6.87 -23.75
N THR A 21 38.26 6.50 -22.47
CA THR A 21 39.56 6.08 -21.91
C THR A 21 39.81 4.59 -22.16
N SER A 22 41.05 4.13 -22.00
CA SER A 22 41.40 2.69 -22.14
C SER A 22 40.71 1.79 -21.11
N LEU A 23 40.10 2.35 -20.06
CA LEU A 23 39.43 1.64 -18.98
C LEU A 23 38.00 1.19 -19.34
N LEU A 24 37.35 1.87 -20.29
CA LEU A 24 36.01 1.55 -20.78
C LEU A 24 36.06 1.23 -22.28
N ARG A 25 35.85 -0.04 -22.63
CA ARG A 25 35.78 -0.46 -24.03
C ARG A 25 34.33 -0.51 -24.49
N ALA A 26 33.92 0.37 -25.40
CA ALA A 26 32.62 0.25 -26.05
C ALA A 26 32.56 -1.04 -26.89
N TYR A 27 31.49 -1.82 -26.73
CA TYR A 27 31.27 -3.06 -27.47
C TYR A 27 29.79 -3.28 -27.75
N MET A 28 29.43 -3.32 -29.04
CA MET A 28 28.12 -3.59 -29.65
C MET A 28 26.93 -2.77 -29.10
N HIS A 29 26.56 -2.96 -27.84
CA HIS A 29 25.44 -2.28 -27.18
C HIS A 29 25.76 -1.92 -25.71
N GLY A 30 27.03 -1.93 -25.34
CA GLY A 30 27.46 -1.68 -23.98
C GLY A 30 28.93 -1.29 -23.86
N PHE A 31 29.41 -1.34 -22.62
CA PHE A 31 30.77 -1.04 -22.22
C PHE A 31 31.31 -2.23 -21.43
N PHE A 32 32.53 -2.64 -21.74
CA PHE A 32 33.32 -3.54 -20.92
C PHE A 32 34.14 -2.75 -19.91
N VAL A 33 34.05 -3.16 -18.65
CA VAL A 33 34.81 -2.61 -17.53
C VAL A 33 35.51 -3.75 -16.81
N ASP A 34 36.75 -3.51 -16.33
CA ASP A 34 37.42 -4.43 -15.42
C ASP A 34 36.64 -4.51 -14.10
N VAL A 35 36.40 -5.74 -13.64
CA VAL A 35 35.74 -6.03 -12.35
C VAL A 35 36.40 -5.30 -11.18
N ARG A 36 37.73 -5.09 -11.21
CA ARG A 36 38.44 -4.38 -10.13
C ARG A 36 38.01 -2.91 -10.02
N LEU A 37 37.88 -2.23 -11.17
CA LEU A 37 37.44 -0.85 -11.24
C LEU A 37 35.97 -0.73 -10.83
N TYR A 38 35.12 -1.61 -11.37
CA TYR A 38 33.70 -1.64 -11.04
C TYR A 38 33.44 -1.81 -9.55
N ARG A 39 34.15 -2.72 -8.87
CA ARG A 39 33.99 -2.95 -7.43
C ARG A 39 34.31 -1.70 -6.59
N LYS A 40 35.37 -0.99 -6.95
CA LYS A 40 35.76 0.27 -6.28
C LYS A 40 34.73 1.37 -6.53
N ALA A 41 34.33 1.58 -7.78
CA ALA A 41 33.33 2.57 -8.12
C ALA A 41 31.99 2.27 -7.41
N LYS A 42 31.57 1.00 -7.39
CA LYS A 42 30.39 0.56 -6.64
C LYS A 42 30.49 0.89 -5.14
N SER A 43 31.63 0.61 -4.50
CA SER A 43 31.80 0.96 -3.07
C SER A 43 31.79 2.46 -2.78
N ILE A 44 32.18 3.29 -3.76
CA ILE A 44 32.19 4.75 -3.63
C ILE A 44 30.81 5.35 -3.88
N VAL A 45 30.03 4.76 -4.80
CA VAL A 45 28.66 5.19 -5.12
C VAL A 45 27.64 4.70 -4.11
N GLU A 46 27.87 3.53 -3.52
CA GLU A 46 27.05 2.98 -2.44
C GLU A 46 27.83 2.95 -1.09
N PRO A 47 28.36 4.09 -0.58
CA PRO A 47 29.02 4.10 0.71
C PRO A 47 27.94 4.12 1.78
N PHE A 48 27.73 2.99 2.46
CA PHE A 48 26.82 2.83 3.61
C PHE A 48 25.46 3.51 3.42
N ASN A 49 24.47 2.78 2.91
CA ASN A 49 23.17 3.34 2.54
C ASN A 49 22.44 3.94 3.77
N HIS A 50 22.71 5.22 4.04
CA HIS A 50 22.08 5.99 5.11
C HIS A 50 20.57 6.04 4.92
N GLN A 51 20.07 5.81 3.70
CA GLN A 51 18.63 5.65 3.43
C GLN A 51 18.11 4.30 3.92
N GLU A 52 18.82 3.20 3.71
CA GLU A 52 18.43 1.88 4.26
C GLU A 52 18.40 1.93 5.78
N TYR A 53 19.43 2.48 6.44
CA TYR A 53 19.44 2.62 7.89
C TYR A 53 18.25 3.46 8.43
N ARG A 54 17.91 4.57 7.76
CA ARG A 54 16.73 5.37 8.10
C ARG A 54 15.42 4.62 7.87
N GLN A 55 15.33 3.85 6.78
CA GLN A 55 14.14 3.06 6.47
C GLN A 55 13.96 1.91 7.46
N GLU A 56 15.03 1.24 7.84
CA GLU A 56 15.01 0.15 8.81
C GLU A 56 14.62 0.65 10.21
N THR A 57 15.22 1.76 10.67
CA THR A 57 14.86 2.36 11.96
C THR A 57 13.42 2.85 12.01
N VAL A 58 12.88 3.40 10.91
CA VAL A 58 11.46 3.78 10.82
C VAL A 58 10.55 2.55 10.84
N LYS A 59 10.88 1.51 10.07
CA LYS A 59 10.12 0.25 10.07
C LYS A 59 10.07 -0.39 11.45
N GLN A 60 11.22 -0.47 12.14
CA GLN A 60 11.32 -0.99 13.50
C GLN A 60 10.40 -0.23 14.46
N LYS A 61 10.45 1.11 14.45
CA LYS A 61 9.57 1.95 15.28
C LYS A 61 8.09 1.76 14.97
N ILE A 62 7.71 1.56 13.71
CA ILE A 62 6.32 1.29 13.33
C ILE A 62 5.89 -0.08 13.83
N THR A 63 6.72 -1.11 13.67
CA THR A 63 6.40 -2.46 14.16
C THR A 63 6.25 -2.50 15.67
N GLU A 64 7.13 -1.81 16.41
CA GLU A 64 7.04 -1.70 17.87
C GLU A 64 5.74 -1.03 18.32
N LYS A 65 5.36 0.08 17.67
CA LYS A 65 4.10 0.77 17.96
C LYS A 65 2.87 -0.08 17.66
N LEU A 66 2.85 -0.75 16.52
CA LEU A 66 1.73 -1.63 16.15
C LEU A 66 1.59 -2.81 17.13
N VAL A 67 2.71 -3.38 17.57
CA VAL A 67 2.70 -4.46 18.57
C VAL A 67 2.19 -3.93 19.92
N ALA A 68 2.63 -2.74 20.35
CA ALA A 68 2.16 -2.11 21.59
C ALA A 68 0.65 -1.79 21.55
N GLU A 69 0.15 -1.22 20.45
CA GLU A 69 -1.28 -0.94 20.29
C GLU A 69 -2.12 -2.24 20.28
N GLN A 70 -1.62 -3.30 19.65
CA GLN A 70 -2.28 -4.61 19.65
C GLN A 70 -2.30 -5.27 21.04
N THR A 71 -1.23 -5.15 21.83
CA THR A 71 -1.20 -5.69 23.19
C THR A 71 -2.10 -4.89 24.13
N GLU A 72 -2.10 -3.56 24.05
CA GLU A 72 -2.95 -2.71 24.88
C GLU A 72 -4.45 -2.88 24.56
N SER A 73 -4.81 -2.92 23.26
CA SER A 73 -6.19 -3.15 22.84
C SER A 73 -6.72 -4.54 23.21
N ARG A 74 -5.84 -5.56 23.24
CA ARG A 74 -6.20 -6.93 23.66
C ARG A 74 -6.38 -7.06 25.19
N VAL A 75 -5.63 -6.28 25.98
CA VAL A 75 -5.64 -6.39 27.46
C VAL A 75 -6.74 -5.53 28.10
N GLN A 76 -7.37 -4.62 27.35
CA GLN A 76 -8.59 -3.94 27.80
C GLN A 76 -9.74 -4.95 27.87
N THR A 77 -9.83 -5.63 29.01
CA THR A 77 -10.99 -6.40 29.44
C THR A 77 -12.15 -5.41 29.54
N ILE A 78 -12.94 -5.31 28.48
CA ILE A 78 -14.13 -4.46 28.42
C ILE A 78 -15.00 -4.89 29.59
N LYS A 79 -15.13 -4.03 30.61
CA LYS A 79 -16.04 -4.29 31.73
C LYS A 79 -17.45 -4.20 31.19
N LEU A 80 -18.10 -5.35 31.03
CA LEU A 80 -19.47 -5.38 30.52
C LEU A 80 -20.42 -4.65 31.50
N PRO A 81 -21.35 -3.83 30.99
CA PRO A 81 -22.31 -3.13 31.82
C PRO A 81 -23.24 -4.12 32.54
N LYS A 82 -23.48 -3.90 33.84
CA LYS A 82 -24.18 -4.82 34.75
C LYS A 82 -25.59 -5.20 34.29
N VAL A 83 -26.32 -4.26 33.70
CA VAL A 83 -27.76 -4.43 33.41
C VAL A 83 -28.00 -5.13 32.07
N ASN A 84 -27.08 -4.96 31.10
CA ASN A 84 -27.23 -5.49 29.73
C ASN A 84 -26.02 -6.34 29.30
N ALA A 85 -25.41 -7.08 30.23
CA ALA A 85 -24.21 -7.88 29.95
C ALA A 85 -24.45 -8.91 28.83
N ALA A 86 -25.59 -9.60 28.85
CA ALA A 86 -25.92 -10.62 27.83
C ALA A 86 -26.05 -10.03 26.42
N LEU A 87 -26.58 -8.82 26.28
CA LEU A 87 -26.69 -8.12 25.00
C LEU A 87 -25.32 -7.61 24.54
N ALA A 88 -24.53 -7.03 25.44
CA ALA A 88 -23.19 -6.55 25.13
C ALA A 88 -22.27 -7.66 24.58
N ARG A 89 -22.38 -8.90 25.11
CA ARG A 89 -21.66 -10.08 24.58
C ARG A 89 -21.99 -10.36 23.12
N LYS A 90 -23.29 -10.37 22.79
CA LYS A 90 -23.77 -10.65 21.42
C LYS A 90 -23.27 -9.64 20.39
N PHE A 91 -23.02 -8.39 20.79
CA PHE A 91 -22.45 -7.37 19.90
C PHE A 91 -20.92 -7.43 19.78
N LEU A 92 -20.23 -7.99 20.77
CA LEU A 92 -18.78 -8.19 20.75
C LEU A 92 -18.36 -9.41 19.90
N ASP A 93 -19.27 -10.38 19.75
CA ASP A 93 -19.02 -11.55 18.92
C ASP A 93 -18.87 -11.14 17.43
N PRO A 94 -17.69 -11.33 16.81
CA PRO A 94 -17.38 -10.82 15.48
C PRO A 94 -18.22 -11.47 14.37
N THR A 95 -18.77 -12.65 14.63
CA THR A 95 -19.67 -13.38 13.73
C THR A 95 -21.00 -12.65 13.54
N VAL A 96 -21.60 -12.15 14.63
CA VAL A 96 -22.89 -11.44 14.61
C VAL A 96 -22.77 -10.08 13.91
N LEU A 97 -21.62 -9.40 14.05
CA LEU A 97 -21.37 -8.11 13.39
C LEU A 97 -21.28 -8.22 11.86
N GLN A 98 -20.76 -9.35 11.34
CA GLN A 98 -20.67 -9.62 9.90
C GLN A 98 -22.07 -9.83 9.30
N ASP A 99 -22.92 -10.59 10.00
CA ASP A 99 -24.29 -10.91 9.60
C ASP A 99 -25.21 -9.68 9.61
N GLU A 100 -25.05 -8.78 10.56
CA GLU A 100 -25.84 -7.55 10.62
C GLU A 100 -25.43 -6.54 9.53
N LYS A 101 -24.14 -6.48 9.16
CA LYS A 101 -23.66 -5.64 8.05
C LYS A 101 -24.16 -6.12 6.69
N SER A 102 -24.16 -7.44 6.45
CA SER A 102 -24.68 -8.02 5.21
C SER A 102 -26.19 -7.83 5.07
N LYS A 103 -26.97 -8.02 6.15
CA LYS A 103 -28.42 -7.72 6.18
C LYS A 103 -28.74 -6.25 5.95
N ARG A 104 -27.97 -5.32 6.55
CA ARG A 104 -28.14 -3.86 6.32
C ARG A 104 -27.85 -3.46 4.88
N LYS A 105 -26.83 -4.04 4.25
CA LYS A 105 -26.54 -3.81 2.82
C LYS A 105 -27.67 -4.33 1.91
N ALA A 106 -28.22 -5.51 2.21
CA ALA A 106 -29.35 -6.06 1.47
C ALA A 106 -30.62 -5.18 1.59
N LYS A 107 -30.90 -4.64 2.78
CA LYS A 107 -32.06 -3.77 3.04
C LYS A 107 -31.94 -2.37 2.41
N LEU A 108 -30.72 -1.86 2.26
CA LEU A 108 -30.46 -0.60 1.56
C LEU A 108 -30.64 -0.73 0.04
N VAL A 109 -30.36 -1.91 -0.53
CA VAL A 109 -30.57 -2.20 -1.95
C VAL A 109 -32.06 -2.34 -2.30
N SER A 110 -32.89 -2.85 -1.39
CA SER A 110 -34.32 -3.07 -1.64
C SER A 110 -35.22 -1.84 -1.39
N THR A 111 -34.71 -0.79 -0.72
CA THR A 111 -35.51 0.39 -0.34
C THR A 111 -35.30 1.62 -1.24
N LYS A 112 -34.49 1.52 -2.31
CA LYS A 112 -34.34 2.60 -3.29
C LYS A 112 -35.55 2.59 -4.25
N PRO A 113 -36.48 3.57 -4.19
CA PRO A 113 -37.59 3.58 -5.12
C PRO A 113 -37.07 4.04 -6.49
N ALA A 114 -37.17 3.19 -7.51
CA ALA A 114 -37.07 3.61 -8.90
C ALA A 114 -38.31 4.44 -9.22
N GLY A 115 -38.18 5.76 -9.07
CA GLY A 115 -39.22 6.73 -9.41
C GLY A 115 -39.39 6.82 -10.93
N GLY A 116 -40.57 6.44 -11.40
CA GLY A 116 -41.03 6.62 -12.78
C GLY A 116 -42.47 6.14 -12.93
N ARG A 117 -43.43 6.77 -12.25
CA ARG A 117 -44.86 6.54 -12.51
C ARG A 117 -45.29 7.41 -13.69
N PRO A 118 -45.75 6.85 -14.82
CA PRO A 118 -46.38 7.65 -15.85
C PRO A 118 -47.75 8.12 -15.32
N LEU A 119 -48.00 9.43 -15.41
CA LEU A 119 -49.28 10.03 -15.03
C LEU A 119 -50.31 9.70 -16.13
N GLN A 120 -51.25 8.81 -15.85
CA GLN A 120 -52.49 8.68 -16.64
C GLN A 120 -53.68 9.24 -15.85
N GLY A 121 -54.33 10.24 -16.45
CA GLY A 121 -55.75 10.52 -16.28
C GLY A 121 -56.12 11.59 -15.23
N ALA A 122 -56.43 12.80 -15.69
CA ALA A 122 -57.63 13.57 -15.32
C ALA A 122 -57.52 15.00 -15.88
N LEU A 123 -58.43 15.38 -16.78
CA LEU A 123 -59.14 16.66 -16.87
C LEU A 123 -59.79 16.78 -18.27
N GLN A 124 -60.90 16.05 -18.44
CA GLN A 124 -62.03 16.62 -19.15
C GLN A 124 -62.69 17.61 -18.18
N GLN A 125 -62.80 18.90 -18.54
CA GLN A 125 -63.96 19.77 -18.28
C GLN A 125 -63.73 21.23 -18.73
N SER A 126 -64.87 21.89 -19.05
CA SER A 126 -65.12 23.24 -19.60
C SER A 126 -64.84 23.35 -21.11
N ARG A 127 -65.84 23.36 -22.01
CA ARG A 127 -67.05 24.20 -22.11
C ARG A 127 -66.72 25.69 -22.14
N LEU A 128 -66.51 26.23 -23.35
CA LEU A 128 -67.34 27.25 -24.01
C LEU A 128 -66.98 27.28 -25.49
#